data_AF-A0A8E2F6X4-F1
#
_entry.id   AF-A0A8E2F6X4-F1
#
_cell.length_a   1.000
_cell.length_b   1.000
_cell.length_c   1.000
_cell.angle_alpha   90.00
_cell.angle_beta   90.00
_cell.angle_gamma   90.00
#
_symmetry.space_group_name_H-M   'P 1'
#
loop_
_entity.id
_entity.type
_entity.pdbx_description
1 polymer ?
#
loop_
_entity_poly.entity_id
_entity_poly.type
_entity_poly.pdbx_seq_one_letter_code
_entity_poly.pdbx_strand_id
1 'polypeptide(L)' 'RRVLYTKMGYMGIGPAACEIGDIVCVLFGGQVLYVLRPRNNGKYEFVGECYIHGLMDGQAVK' A
#
# COMPACT_ATOMS: atom_id res chain seq x y z
N ARG A 1 9.04 5.76 -8.89
CA ARG A 1 8.71 5.51 -7.46
C ARG A 1 8.43 6.87 -6.80
N ARG A 2 7.55 6.96 -5.81
CA ARG A 2 7.21 8.21 -5.09
C ARG A 2 7.17 7.98 -3.58
N VAL A 3 7.50 9.00 -2.80
CA VAL A 3 7.30 9.00 -1.34
C VAL A 3 5.81 9.02 -1.04
N LEU A 4 5.40 8.22 -0.07
CA LEU A 4 4.02 8.11 0.40
C LEU A 4 3.97 8.43 1.89
N TYR A 5 2.91 9.11 2.29
CA TYR A 5 2.52 9.27 3.69
C TYR A 5 1.11 8.74 3.85
N THR A 6 0.94 7.81 4.78
CA THR A 6 -0.36 7.21 5.08
C THR A 6 -1.08 8.05 6.14
N LYS A 7 -2.42 7.96 6.19
CA LYS A 7 -3.21 8.66 7.22
C LYS A 7 -2.89 8.21 8.65
N MET A 8 -2.31 7.02 8.81
CA MET A 8 -1.86 6.49 10.10
C MET A 8 -0.47 7.01 10.51
N GLY A 9 0.13 7.92 9.75
CA GLY A 9 1.43 8.52 10.06
C GLY A 9 2.64 7.73 9.56
N TYR A 10 2.46 6.60 8.87
CA TYR A 10 3.57 5.87 8.27
C TYR A 10 4.09 6.53 7.00
N MET A 11 5.41 6.50 6.83
CA MET A 11 6.11 6.94 5.63
C MET A 11 6.60 5.74 4.82
N GLY A 12 6.63 5.88 3.49
CA GLY A 12 7.15 4.83 2.63
C GLY A 12 7.42 5.25 1.20
N ILE A 13 7.67 4.25 0.35
CA ILE A 13 7.97 4.40 -1.07
C ILE A 13 7.04 3.49 -1.85
N GLY A 14 6.33 4.05 -2.83
CA GLY A 14 5.43 3.29 -3.69
C GLY A 14 5.58 3.56 -5.19
N PRO A 15 4.66 3.00 -5.99
CA PRO A 15 4.55 3.26 -7.42
C PRO A 15 4.44 4.76 -7.74
N ALA A 16 4.89 5.16 -8.94
CA ALA A 16 4.71 6.54 -9.39
C ALA A 16 3.22 6.89 -9.61
N ALA A 17 2.41 5.89 -9.95
CA ALA A 17 0.98 6.00 -10.21
C ALA A 17 0.10 6.12 -8.94
N CYS A 18 0.69 6.16 -7.75
CA CYS A 18 -0.09 6.36 -6.53
C CYS A 18 -0.85 7.69 -6.56
N GLU A 19 -2.00 7.72 -5.91
CA GLU A 19 -2.86 8.90 -5.77
C GLU A 19 -3.39 9.02 -4.34
N ILE A 20 -3.85 10.21 -3.97
CA ILE A 20 -4.51 10.42 -2.69
C ILE A 20 -5.82 9.62 -2.69
N GLY A 21 -6.02 8.78 -1.68
CA GLY A 21 -7.17 7.89 -1.58
C GLY A 21 -6.86 6.43 -1.91
N ASP A 22 -5.69 6.14 -2.48
CA ASP A 22 -5.18 4.78 -2.55
C ASP A 22 -4.94 4.21 -1.14
N ILE A 23 -5.11 2.90 -1.01
CA ILE A 23 -4.92 2.17 0.24
C ILE A 23 -3.69 1.28 0.17
N VAL A 24 -3.04 1.09 1.30
CA VAL A 24 -1.94 0.11 1.45
C VAL A 24 -2.50 -1.13 2.12
N CYS A 25 -2.21 -2.30 1.58
CA CYS A 25 -2.64 -3.58 2.14
C CYS A 25 -1.57 -4.66 2.03
N VAL A 26 -1.69 -5.68 2.87
CA VAL A 26 -1.00 -6.96 2.69
C VAL A 26 -1.96 -7.89 1.96
N LEU A 27 -1.51 -8.44 0.84
CA LEU A 27 -2.23 -9.54 0.17
C LEU A 27 -1.81 -10.85 0.83
N PHE A 28 -2.76 -11.75 1.09
CA PHE A 28 -2.47 -13.03 1.72
C PHE A 28 -1.49 -13.84 0.86
N GLY A 29 -0.40 -14.31 1.48
CA GLY A 29 0.72 -14.98 0.79
C GLY A 29 1.71 -14.03 0.11
N GLY A 30 1.46 -12.72 0.10
CA GLY A 30 2.39 -11.72 -0.38
C GLY A 30 3.54 -11.47 0.60
N GLN A 31 4.74 -11.24 0.07
CA GLN A 31 5.94 -10.97 0.86
C GLN A 31 6.17 -9.48 1.14
N VAL A 32 5.40 -8.61 0.50
CA VAL A 32 5.53 -7.15 0.57
C VAL A 32 4.15 -6.49 0.74
N LEU A 33 4.15 -5.17 0.90
CA LEU A 33 2.94 -4.37 0.91
C LEU A 33 2.55 -3.95 -0.52
N TYR A 34 1.27 -3.73 -0.74
CA TYR A 34 0.71 -3.38 -2.03
C TYR A 34 -0.17 -2.14 -1.92
N VAL A 35 -0.20 -1.36 -2.98
CA VAL A 35 -1.10 -0.23 -3.14
C VAL A 35 -2.27 -0.68 -4.00
N LEU A 36 -3.48 -0.52 -3.46
CA LEU A 36 -4.73 -0.77 -4.15
C LEU A 36 -5.54 0.52 -4.27
N ARG A 37 -6.24 0.68 -5.40
CA ARG A 37 -7.16 1.79 -5.63
C ARG A 37 -8.60 1.31 -5.55
N PRO A 38 -9.42 1.80 -4.61
CA PRO A 38 -10.83 1.44 -4.55
C PRO A 38 -11.58 1.98 -5.78
N ARG A 39 -12.49 1.17 -6.32
CA ARG A 39 -13.38 1.53 -7.44
C ARG A 39 -14.85 1.43 -6.99
N ASN A 40 -15.74 2.17 -7.65
CA ASN A 40 -17.17 2.29 -7.26
C ASN A 40 -17.97 0.99 -7.33
N ASN A 41 -17.42 -0.07 -7.91
CA ASN A 41 -18.05 -1.38 -8.06
C ASN A 41 -17.65 -2.37 -6.95
N GLY A 42 -17.09 -1.88 -5.84
CA GLY A 42 -16.60 -2.72 -4.74
C GLY A 42 -15.34 -3.51 -5.09
N LYS A 43 -14.72 -3.24 -6.24
CA LYS A 43 -13.44 -3.84 -6.64
C LYS A 43 -12.30 -2.91 -6.32
N TYR A 44 -11.11 -3.50 -6.32
CA TYR A 44 -9.86 -2.79 -6.15
C TYR A 44 -9.01 -2.98 -7.40
N GLU A 45 -8.39 -1.91 -7.85
CA GLU A 45 -7.37 -1.96 -8.89
C GLU A 45 -5.99 -2.07 -8.26
N PHE A 46 -5.18 -2.96 -8.80
CA PHE A 46 -3.81 -3.15 -8.37
C PHE A 46 -2.92 -2.05 -8.96
N VAL A 47 -2.35 -1.19 -8.10
CA VAL A 47 -1.46 -0.10 -8.52
C VAL A 47 0.01 -0.55 -8.53
N GLY A 48 0.40 -1.36 -7.55
CA GLY A 48 1.74 -1.95 -7.47
C GLY A 48 2.25 -2.14 -6.06
N GLU A 49 3.49 -2.62 -5.95
CA GLU A 49 4.17 -2.90 -4.69
C GLU A 49 4.71 -1.63 -4.03
N CYS A 50 4.62 -1.56 -2.70
CA CYS A 50 5.20 -0.50 -1.89
C CYS A 50 6.01 -1.02 -0.70
N TYR A 51 6.87 -0.16 -0.22
CA TYR A 51 7.59 -0.31 1.04
C TYR A 51 7.02 0.72 2.01
N ILE A 52 6.63 0.30 3.21
CA ILE A 52 6.28 1.22 4.29
C ILE A 52 7.24 0.96 5.45
N HIS A 53 7.85 2.03 5.94
CA HIS A 53 8.78 1.95 7.05
C HIS A 53 8.04 1.50 8.32
N GLY A 54 8.57 0.46 8.98
CA GLY A 54 7.99 -0.11 10.20
C GLY A 54 6.81 -1.05 10.01
N LEU A 55 6.44 -1.40 8.77
CA LEU A 55 5.37 -2.36 8.48
C LEU A 55 5.84 -3.59 7.68
N MET A 56 7.14 -3.72 7.44
CA MET A 56 7.74 -4.91 6.82
C MET A 56 7.99 -6.01 7.86
N ASP A 57 8.50 -7.17 7.42
CA ASP A 57 8.86 -8.31 8.31
C ASP A 57 7.70 -8.82 9.19
N GLY A 58 6.50 -8.88 8.60
CA GLY A 58 5.31 -9.41 9.28
C GLY A 58 4.69 -8.46 10.31
N GLN A 59 5.24 -7.26 10.51
CA GLN A 59 4.69 -6.29 11.47
C GLN A 59 3.31 -5.76 11.06
N ALA A 60 2.95 -5.85 9.78
CA ALA A 60 1.64 -5.46 9.27
C ALA A 60 0.50 -6.47 9.57
N VAL A 61 0.80 -7.73 9.90
CA VAL A 61 -0.20 -8.81 10.08
C VAL A 61 -0.11 -9.40 11.50
N LYS A 62 0.24 -8.57 12.48
CA LYS A 62 0.36 -9.01 13.88
C LYS A 62 -1.00 -9.18 14.56
#